data_AF-A0A2X0K864-F1
#
_entry.id   AF-A0A2X0K864-F1
#
_cell.length_a   1.000
_cell.length_b   1.000
_cell.length_c   1.000
_cell.angle_alpha   90.00
_cell.angle_beta   90.00
_cell.angle_gamma   90.00
#
_symmetry.space_group_name_H-M   'P 1'
#
loop_
_entity.id
_entity.type
_entity.pdbx_description
1 polymer ?
#
loop_
_entity_poly.entity_id
_entity_poly.type
_entity_poly.pdbx_seq_one_letter_code
_entity_poly.pdbx_strand_id
1 'polypeptide(L)'
;MSEIHDVGLPSCPGCGQLDRVAAVPAVYLSGKDAIQVAVPAQGDMPARTETRQVTTALAEALAPVPAGPRGQGCLGGAGALALFVAVAAAGVAAIAPSPSDGASPVGFPDVDGGSVFPDLSWLWWVVGSAGLVGLALFGALAAQSLARRGRIAGRAQAEALWSRGWYCARCATVHFRAAADVPQGPLPLGEFRRLVWGAGGYADLAGRYPRG
;
A
#
# COMPACT_ATOMS: atom_id res chain seq x y z
N MET A 1 -5.85 0.10 -33.94
CA MET A 1 -4.46 -0.34 -33.69
C MET A 1 -3.62 0.91 -33.58
N SER A 2 -3.44 1.38 -32.35
CA SER A 2 -2.76 2.62 -32.01
C SER A 2 -1.26 2.44 -32.21
N GLU A 3 -0.75 3.21 -33.15
CA GLU A 3 0.66 3.41 -33.45
C GLU A 3 1.34 4.03 -32.22
N ILE A 4 1.90 3.17 -31.38
CA ILE A 4 2.80 3.59 -30.30
C ILE A 4 4.05 4.10 -31.02
N HIS A 5 4.18 5.42 -31.11
CA HIS A 5 5.40 6.06 -31.59
C HIS A 5 6.60 5.45 -30.86
N ASP A 6 7.44 4.72 -31.60
CA ASP A 6 8.78 4.34 -31.21
C ASP A 6 9.56 5.63 -30.96
N VAL A 7 9.54 6.08 -29.70
CA VAL A 7 10.45 7.10 -29.22
C VAL A 7 11.85 6.49 -29.33
N GLY A 8 12.53 6.78 -30.44
CA GLY A 8 13.76 6.15 -30.91
C GLY A 8 14.60 5.55 -29.80
N LEU A 9 14.54 4.22 -29.67
CA LEU A 9 15.40 3.52 -28.73
C LEU A 9 16.85 3.73 -29.18
N PRO A 10 17.75 4.13 -28.27
CA PRO A 10 19.15 4.29 -28.60
C PRO A 10 19.77 2.93 -28.91
N SER A 11 20.79 2.92 -29.77
CA SER A 11 21.57 1.71 -30.05
C SER A 11 22.26 1.23 -28.79
N CYS A 12 22.32 -0.09 -28.60
CA CYS A 12 22.97 -0.63 -27.42
C CYS A 12 24.48 -0.32 -27.46
N PRO A 13 25.08 0.31 -26.43
CA PRO A 13 26.50 0.64 -26.43
C PRO A 13 27.39 -0.61 -26.29
N GLY A 14 26.83 -1.75 -25.86
CA GLY A 14 27.55 -3.02 -25.78
C GLY A 14 27.66 -3.75 -27.12
N CYS A 15 26.55 -3.91 -27.85
CA CYS A 15 26.52 -4.66 -29.11
C CYS A 15 26.35 -3.83 -30.38
N GLY A 16 26.06 -2.53 -30.26
CA GLY A 16 25.84 -1.59 -31.36
C GLY A 16 24.51 -1.74 -32.11
N GLN A 17 23.66 -2.70 -31.73
CA GLN A 17 22.44 -3.05 -32.45
C GLN A 17 21.17 -2.51 -31.79
N LEU A 18 20.11 -2.38 -32.61
CA LEU A 18 18.77 -1.91 -32.22
C LEU A 18 17.72 -3.04 -32.24
N ASP A 19 18.02 -4.17 -32.89
CA ASP A 19 17.09 -5.25 -33.22
C ASP A 19 16.51 -6.00 -32.01
N ARG A 20 17.21 -5.99 -30.88
CA ARG A 20 16.81 -6.69 -29.65
C ARG A 20 16.78 -5.78 -28.42
N VAL A 21 16.48 -4.51 -28.65
CA VAL A 21 16.34 -3.51 -27.60
C VAL A 21 14.85 -3.23 -27.38
N ALA A 22 14.39 -3.38 -26.14
CA ALA A 22 13.02 -3.11 -25.79
C ALA A 22 12.96 -2.24 -24.52
N ALA A 23 11.93 -1.40 -24.43
CA ALA A 23 11.69 -0.65 -23.21
C ALA A 23 11.45 -1.63 -22.05
N VAL A 24 12.04 -1.36 -20.89
CA VAL A 24 11.87 -2.22 -19.69
C VAL A 24 10.39 -2.47 -19.37
N PRO A 25 9.48 -1.48 -19.46
CA PRO A 25 8.05 -1.73 -19.29
C PRO A 25 7.46 -2.76 -20.23
N ALA A 26 7.88 -2.76 -21.50
CA ALA A 26 7.39 -3.73 -22.47
C ALA A 26 7.87 -5.15 -22.12
N VAL A 27 9.14 -5.32 -21.76
CA VAL A 27 9.73 -6.62 -21.36
C VAL A 27 9.07 -7.15 -20.08
N TYR A 28 8.80 -6.26 -19.13
CA TYR A 28 8.12 -6.61 -17.89
C TYR A 28 6.69 -7.09 -18.14
N LEU A 29 5.93 -6.36 -18.96
CA LEU A 29 4.55 -6.73 -19.30
C LEU A 29 4.49 -7.99 -20.15
N SER A 30 5.43 -8.20 -21.08
CA SER A 30 5.48 -9.42 -21.89
C SER A 30 5.81 -10.66 -21.06
N GLY A 31 6.53 -10.51 -19.94
CA GLY A 31 6.84 -11.61 -19.04
C GLY A 31 5.77 -11.87 -17.96
N LYS A 32 4.64 -11.15 -18.01
CA LYS A 32 3.47 -11.40 -17.17
C LYS A 32 2.43 -12.16 -17.96
N ASP A 33 2.23 -13.42 -17.62
CA ASP A 33 1.14 -14.21 -18.17
C ASP A 33 0.14 -14.60 -17.07
N ALA A 34 -1.13 -14.67 -17.43
CA ALA A 34 -2.21 -15.05 -16.53
C ALA A 34 -2.80 -16.37 -17.03
N ILE A 35 -2.40 -17.48 -16.40
CA ILE A 35 -2.91 -18.79 -16.74
C ILE A 35 -4.14 -19.11 -15.89
N GLN A 36 -5.18 -19.60 -16.55
CA GLN A 36 -6.33 -20.17 -15.87
C GLN A 36 -6.02 -21.62 -15.54
N VAL A 37 -5.91 -21.94 -14.26
CA VAL A 37 -5.66 -23.30 -13.77
C VAL A 37 -7.00 -23.87 -13.31
N ALA A 38 -7.44 -24.97 -13.91
CA ALA A 38 -8.56 -25.73 -13.39
C ALA A 38 -8.11 -26.39 -12.08
N VAL A 39 -8.69 -25.94 -10.97
CA VAL A 39 -8.50 -26.56 -9.66
C VAL A 39 -9.53 -27.70 -9.57
N PRO A 40 -9.08 -28.96 -9.49
CA PRO A 40 -9.99 -30.10 -9.39
C PRO A 40 -10.80 -30.00 -8.10
N ALA A 41 -12.01 -30.56 -8.12
CA ALA A 41 -12.86 -30.62 -6.93
C ALA A 41 -12.12 -31.35 -5.80
N GLN A 42 -12.09 -30.75 -4.61
CA GLN A 42 -11.39 -31.27 -3.44
C GLN A 42 -12.39 -31.33 -2.27
N GLY A 43 -12.88 -32.52 -1.94
CA GLY A 43 -13.94 -32.69 -0.95
C GLY A 43 -15.26 -32.06 -1.41
N ASP A 44 -15.89 -31.25 -0.56
CA ASP A 44 -17.15 -30.52 -0.85
C ASP A 44 -16.96 -29.27 -1.74
N MET A 45 -15.73 -28.92 -2.09
CA MET A 45 -15.47 -27.75 -2.94
C MET A 45 -15.63 -28.13 -4.42
N PRO A 46 -16.54 -27.48 -5.18
CA PRO A 46 -16.70 -27.74 -6.60
C PRO A 46 -15.44 -27.34 -7.38
N ALA A 47 -15.23 -28.00 -8.52
CA ALA A 47 -14.16 -27.64 -9.43
C ALA A 47 -14.29 -26.15 -9.83
N ARG A 48 -13.18 -25.43 -9.71
CA ARG A 48 -13.16 -23.99 -10.00
C ARG A 48 -11.95 -23.64 -10.84
N THR A 49 -12.12 -22.67 -11.71
CA THR A 49 -11.00 -22.12 -12.46
C THR A 49 -10.37 -20.99 -11.64
N GLU A 50 -9.10 -21.14 -11.30
CA GLU A 50 -8.34 -20.12 -10.58
C GLU A 50 -7.33 -19.47 -11.53
N THR A 51 -7.39 -18.14 -11.67
CA THR A 51 -6.42 -17.41 -12.51
C THR A 51 -5.14 -17.20 -11.70
N ARG A 52 -4.06 -17.87 -12.08
CA ARG A 52 -2.74 -17.73 -11.46
C ARG A 52 -1.84 -16.90 -12.37
N GLN A 53 -1.29 -15.82 -11.83
CA GLN A 53 -0.25 -15.06 -12.53
C GLN A 53 1.08 -15.81 -12.48
N VAL A 54 1.65 -16.09 -13.64
CA VAL A 54 3.00 -16.61 -13.80
C VAL A 54 3.86 -15.46 -14.31
N THR A 55 4.88 -15.10 -13.55
CA THR A 55 5.86 -14.09 -13.93
C THR A 55 7.16 -14.78 -14.26
N THR A 56 7.75 -14.46 -15.42
CA THR A 56 9.09 -14.95 -15.75
C THR A 56 10.13 -14.35 -14.79
N ALA A 57 11.23 -15.06 -14.54
CA ALA A 57 12.30 -14.57 -13.67
C ALA A 57 12.87 -13.22 -14.15
N LEU A 58 12.87 -12.97 -15.48
CA LEU A 58 13.25 -11.69 -16.06
C LEU A 58 12.25 -10.58 -15.72
N ALA A 59 10.94 -10.84 -15.83
CA ALA A 59 9.93 -9.86 -15.42
C ALA A 59 9.97 -9.60 -13.91
N GLU A 60 10.24 -10.62 -13.09
CA GLU A 60 10.40 -10.43 -11.65
C GLU A 60 11.65 -9.59 -11.32
N ALA A 61 12.77 -9.81 -12.01
CA ALA A 61 13.98 -9.01 -11.86
C ALA A 61 13.77 -7.54 -12.29
N LEU A 62 12.89 -7.30 -13.27
CA LEU A 62 12.55 -5.98 -13.78
C LEU A 62 11.33 -5.34 -13.08
N ALA A 63 10.83 -5.89 -11.98
CA ALA A 63 9.66 -5.36 -11.31
C ALA A 63 9.91 -3.96 -10.69
N PRO A 64 9.04 -2.97 -10.92
CA PRO A 64 9.23 -1.62 -10.37
C PRO A 64 9.06 -1.56 -8.84
N VAL A 65 8.30 -2.50 -8.27
CA VAL A 65 7.99 -2.59 -6.85
C VAL A 65 8.08 -4.05 -6.42
N PRO A 66 8.55 -4.35 -5.20
CA PRO A 66 8.52 -5.70 -4.65
C PRO A 66 7.09 -6.27 -4.63
N ALA A 67 6.96 -7.57 -4.89
CA ALA A 67 5.69 -8.27 -4.75
C ALA A 67 5.23 -8.16 -3.29
N GLY A 68 4.12 -7.45 -3.05
CA GLY A 68 3.56 -7.31 -1.72
C GLY A 68 3.12 -8.68 -1.17
N PRO A 69 3.11 -8.87 0.16
CA PRO A 69 2.50 -10.06 0.76
C PRO A 69 1.05 -10.16 0.27
N ARG A 70 0.74 -11.26 -0.43
CA ARG A 70 -0.60 -11.56 -0.92
C ARG A 70 -1.48 -11.93 0.28
N GLY A 71 -2.25 -10.97 0.77
CA GLY A 71 -3.30 -11.21 1.76
C GLY A 71 -3.34 -10.15 2.86
N GLN A 72 -4.13 -9.10 2.66
CA GLN A 72 -4.79 -8.33 3.75
C GLN A 72 -5.76 -7.30 3.16
N GLY A 73 -6.79 -7.79 2.45
CA GLY A 73 -7.82 -6.95 1.86
C GLY A 73 -8.88 -6.44 2.86
N CYS A 74 -9.04 -7.07 4.04
CA CYS A 74 -10.25 -6.86 4.84
C CYS A 74 -10.10 -5.98 6.09
N LEU A 75 -8.87 -5.59 6.49
CA LEU A 75 -8.67 -4.84 7.74
C LEU A 75 -8.95 -3.33 7.63
N GLY A 76 -9.11 -2.80 6.40
CA GLY A 76 -9.41 -1.38 6.20
C GLY A 76 -10.86 -1.00 6.53
N GLY A 77 -11.82 -1.90 6.31
CA GLY A 77 -13.25 -1.62 6.53
C GLY A 77 -13.64 -1.56 8.01
N ALA A 78 -13.02 -2.40 8.85
CA ALA A 78 -13.28 -2.43 10.29
C ALA A 78 -12.85 -1.13 11.00
N GLY A 79 -11.74 -0.52 10.55
CA GLY A 79 -11.26 0.75 11.10
C GLY A 79 -12.19 1.94 10.84
N ALA A 80 -12.82 1.99 9.67
CA ALA A 80 -13.79 3.04 9.33
C ALA A 80 -15.09 2.89 10.12
N LEU A 81 -15.54 1.65 10.33
CA LEU A 81 -16.75 1.36 11.11
C LEU A 81 -16.54 1.68 12.61
N ALA A 82 -15.38 1.36 13.16
CA ALA A 82 -15.01 1.73 14.53
C ALA A 82 -14.94 3.26 14.72
N LEU A 83 -14.41 4.00 13.73
CA LEU A 83 -14.39 5.48 13.75
C LEU A 83 -15.80 6.06 13.77
N PHE A 84 -16.71 5.53 12.94
CA PHE A 84 -18.09 6.02 12.86
C PHE A 84 -18.84 5.82 14.19
N VAL A 85 -18.66 4.65 14.81
CA VAL A 85 -19.24 4.35 16.13
C VAL A 85 -18.66 5.26 17.22
N ALA A 86 -17.35 5.52 17.21
CA ALA A 86 -16.71 6.40 18.18
C ALA A 86 -17.17 7.86 18.04
N VAL A 87 -17.30 8.39 16.81
CA VAL A 87 -17.79 9.75 16.55
C VAL A 87 -19.26 9.89 16.92
N ALA A 88 -20.09 8.89 16.62
CA ALA A 88 -21.49 8.87 17.03
C ALA A 88 -21.63 8.88 18.56
N ALA A 89 -20.84 8.08 19.27
CA ALA A 89 -20.83 8.05 20.74
C ALA A 89 -20.35 9.38 21.35
N ALA A 90 -19.32 10.02 20.79
CA ALA A 90 -18.84 11.31 21.24
C ALA A 90 -19.85 12.45 20.98
N GLY A 91 -20.56 12.41 19.85
CA GLY A 91 -21.64 13.35 19.55
C GLY A 91 -22.78 13.25 20.57
N VAL A 92 -23.19 12.04 20.94
CA VAL A 92 -24.21 11.82 21.97
C VAL A 92 -23.74 12.32 23.34
N ALA A 93 -22.46 12.11 23.69
CA ALA A 93 -21.90 12.60 24.95
C ALA A 93 -21.75 14.13 25.00
N ALA A 94 -21.56 14.81 23.87
CA ALA A 94 -21.44 16.26 23.80
C ALA A 94 -22.79 17.01 23.86
N ILE A 95 -23.88 16.34 23.50
CA ILE A 95 -25.25 16.88 23.61
C ILE A 95 -25.83 16.55 25.00
N ALA A 96 -25.23 15.59 25.72
CA ALA A 96 -25.61 15.30 27.10
C ALA A 96 -25.20 16.49 28.00
N PRO A 97 -26.13 17.02 28.81
CA PRO A 97 -25.83 18.17 29.66
C PRO A 97 -24.71 17.83 30.65
N SER A 98 -23.69 18.69 30.72
CA SER A 98 -22.61 18.56 31.69
C SER A 98 -23.13 18.79 33.10
N PRO A 99 -22.79 17.94 34.10
CA PRO A 99 -23.25 18.10 35.47
C PRO A 99 -22.62 19.30 36.21
N SER A 100 -21.73 20.06 35.55
CA SER A 100 -21.08 21.25 36.11
C SER A 100 -21.87 22.54 35.91
N ASP A 101 -22.91 22.54 35.07
CA ASP A 101 -23.85 23.66 35.04
C ASP A 101 -24.86 23.41 36.15
N GLY A 102 -24.81 24.26 37.18
CA GLY A 102 -25.66 24.23 38.36
C GLY A 102 -27.14 24.49 38.09
N ALA A 103 -27.70 23.87 37.06
CA ALA A 103 -29.13 23.72 36.87
C ALA A 103 -29.63 22.72 37.90
N SER A 104 -29.96 23.22 39.09
CA SER A 104 -30.80 22.50 40.04
C SER A 104 -32.05 22.01 39.28
N PRO A 105 -32.29 20.69 39.17
CA PRO A 105 -33.51 20.21 38.56
C PRO A 105 -34.69 20.73 39.39
N VAL A 106 -35.65 21.32 38.69
CA VAL A 106 -36.86 21.90 39.26
C VAL A 106 -37.62 20.78 39.98
N GLY A 107 -37.54 20.80 41.31
CA GLY A 107 -38.57 20.37 42.26
C GLY A 107 -39.16 18.95 42.13
N PHE A 108 -38.61 18.02 42.89
CA PHE A 108 -39.42 17.13 43.72
C PHE A 108 -38.83 17.14 45.15
N PRO A 109 -39.56 17.60 46.17
CA PRO A 109 -39.08 17.51 47.55
C PRO A 109 -39.16 16.06 48.02
N ASP A 110 -38.04 15.52 48.49
CA ASP A 110 -37.97 14.22 49.16
C ASP A 110 -37.88 14.45 50.68
N VAL A 111 -38.61 13.63 51.43
CA VAL A 111 -38.91 13.86 52.86
C VAL A 111 -37.76 13.40 53.79
N ASP A 112 -36.73 12.73 53.26
CA ASP A 112 -35.68 12.10 54.07
C ASP A 112 -34.22 12.41 53.65
N GLY A 113 -33.96 13.56 53.02
CA GLY A 113 -32.61 14.15 52.90
C GLY A 113 -31.53 13.32 52.17
N GLY A 114 -31.87 12.17 51.61
CA GLY A 114 -30.98 11.35 50.79
C GLY A 114 -31.24 11.62 49.31
N SER A 115 -30.30 12.28 48.63
CA SER A 115 -30.38 12.45 47.18
C SER A 115 -30.42 11.08 46.48
N VAL A 116 -31.56 10.71 45.90
CA VAL A 116 -31.82 9.47 45.14
C VAL A 116 -31.15 9.45 43.76
N PHE A 117 -30.18 10.33 43.50
CA PHE A 117 -29.48 10.33 42.23
C PHE A 117 -28.40 9.23 42.24
N PRO A 118 -28.43 8.26 41.31
CA PRO A 118 -27.39 7.24 41.21
C PRO A 118 -26.04 7.91 40.98
N ASP A 119 -24.98 7.41 41.62
CA ASP A 119 -23.63 7.91 41.41
C ASP A 119 -23.21 7.68 39.95
N LEU A 120 -23.14 8.76 39.17
CA LEU A 120 -22.74 8.75 37.76
C LEU A 120 -21.22 8.88 37.60
N SER A 121 -20.43 8.77 38.68
CA SER A 121 -18.97 8.83 38.61
C SER A 121 -18.38 7.74 37.69
N TRP A 122 -18.97 6.56 37.60
CA TRP A 122 -18.48 5.53 36.68
C TRP A 122 -18.55 5.95 35.19
N LEU A 123 -19.47 6.86 34.82
CA LEU A 123 -19.60 7.34 33.43
C LEU A 123 -18.40 8.17 32.98
N TRP A 124 -17.77 8.97 33.85
CA TRP A 124 -16.58 9.73 33.45
C TRP A 124 -15.41 8.80 33.13
N TRP A 125 -15.33 7.64 33.81
CA TRP A 125 -14.33 6.61 33.52
C TRP A 125 -14.57 5.94 32.16
N VAL A 126 -15.84 5.68 31.84
CA VAL A 126 -16.24 5.11 30.53
C VAL A 126 -15.96 6.12 29.41
N VAL A 127 -16.29 7.39 29.60
CA VAL A 127 -16.01 8.45 28.62
C VAL A 127 -14.51 8.66 28.44
N GLY A 128 -13.73 8.69 29.54
CA GLY A 128 -12.28 8.84 29.49
C GLY A 128 -11.58 7.67 28.78
N SER A 129 -11.98 6.43 29.09
CA SER A 129 -11.43 5.23 28.46
C SER A 129 -11.83 5.13 26.98
N ALA A 130 -13.08 5.45 26.63
CA ALA A 130 -13.53 5.51 25.24
C ALA A 130 -12.75 6.59 24.44
N GLY A 131 -12.53 7.77 25.02
CA GLY A 131 -11.74 8.83 24.39
C GLY A 131 -10.29 8.43 24.13
N LEU A 132 -9.65 7.74 25.08
CA LEU A 132 -8.26 7.28 24.95
C LEU A 132 -8.13 6.20 23.88
N VAL A 133 -9.05 5.24 23.84
CA VAL A 133 -9.12 4.22 22.78
C VAL A 133 -9.37 4.87 21.41
N GLY A 134 -10.28 5.85 21.33
CA GLY A 134 -10.54 6.60 20.10
C GLY A 134 -9.29 7.33 19.59
N LEU A 135 -8.56 8.02 20.47
CA LEU A 135 -7.32 8.70 20.13
C LEU A 135 -6.23 7.73 19.65
N ALA A 136 -6.09 6.59 20.33
CA ALA A 136 -5.12 5.56 19.96
C ALA A 136 -5.44 4.96 18.57
N LEU A 137 -6.70 4.65 18.29
CA LEU A 137 -7.14 4.17 16.97
C LEU A 137 -6.93 5.24 15.89
N PHE A 138 -7.26 6.49 16.17
CA PHE A 138 -7.03 7.59 15.24
C PHE A 138 -5.54 7.78 14.92
N GLY A 139 -4.68 7.76 15.94
CA GLY A 139 -3.23 7.81 15.78
C GLY A 139 -2.69 6.64 14.94
N ALA A 140 -3.16 5.42 15.20
CA ALA A 140 -2.78 4.24 14.42
C ALA A 140 -3.23 4.35 12.96
N LEU A 141 -4.47 4.78 12.69
CA LEU A 141 -4.98 4.98 11.33
C LEU A 141 -4.24 6.11 10.60
N ALA A 142 -3.95 7.22 11.29
CA ALA A 142 -3.18 8.33 10.75
C ALA A 142 -1.76 7.86 10.36
N ALA A 143 -1.07 7.15 11.25
CA ALA A 143 0.25 6.58 10.98
C ALA A 143 0.21 5.59 9.80
N GLN A 144 -0.80 4.71 9.74
CA GLN A 144 -0.99 3.80 8.60
C GLN A 144 -1.27 4.55 7.30
N SER A 145 -2.05 5.63 7.34
CA SER A 145 -2.38 6.43 6.16
C SER A 145 -1.13 7.16 5.63
N LEU A 146 -0.30 7.69 6.51
CA LEU A 146 0.98 8.33 6.17
C LEU A 146 1.95 7.29 5.60
N ALA A 147 2.05 6.12 6.22
CA ALA A 147 2.86 5.01 5.69
C ALA A 147 2.34 4.50 4.34
N ARG A 148 1.02 4.50 4.11
CA ARG A 148 0.42 4.18 2.79
C ARG A 148 0.73 5.26 1.77
N ARG A 149 0.59 6.54 2.12
CA ARG A 149 0.92 7.69 1.26
C ARG A 149 2.39 7.69 0.88
N GLY A 150 3.29 7.46 1.85
CA GLY A 150 4.73 7.31 1.60
C GLY A 150 5.02 6.16 0.64
N ARG A 151 4.35 5.01 0.80
CA ARG A 151 4.47 3.88 -0.13
C ARG A 151 3.93 4.18 -1.54
N ILE A 152 2.84 4.94 -1.66
CA ILE A 152 2.29 5.33 -2.98
C ILE A 152 3.21 6.35 -3.66
N ALA A 153 3.73 7.32 -2.92
CA ALA A 153 4.68 8.31 -3.44
C ALA A 153 5.99 7.64 -3.87
N GLY A 154 6.52 6.71 -3.06
CA GLY A 154 7.69 5.91 -3.40
C GLY A 154 7.47 5.06 -4.65
N ARG A 155 6.27 4.46 -4.80
CA ARG A 155 5.91 3.72 -6.01
C ARG A 155 5.96 4.60 -7.27
N ALA A 156 5.40 5.80 -7.23
CA ALA A 156 5.41 6.70 -8.39
C ALA A 156 6.83 7.10 -8.79
N GLN A 157 7.72 7.34 -7.82
CA GLN A 157 9.13 7.67 -8.09
C GLN A 157 9.89 6.46 -8.68
N ALA A 158 9.67 5.26 -8.15
CA ALA A 158 10.23 4.03 -8.70
C ALA A 158 9.75 3.76 -10.13
N GLU A 159 8.44 3.89 -10.40
CA GLU A 159 7.85 3.70 -11.73
C GLU A 159 8.37 4.74 -12.74
N ALA A 160 8.54 5.99 -12.32
CA ALA A 160 9.10 7.04 -13.16
C ALA A 160 10.54 6.70 -13.58
N LEU A 161 11.40 6.27 -12.64
CA LEU A 161 12.76 5.87 -12.93
C LEU A 161 12.81 4.59 -13.80
N TRP A 162 11.99 3.60 -13.46
CA TRP A 162 11.86 2.33 -14.16
C TRP A 162 11.44 2.49 -15.63
N SER A 163 10.49 3.38 -15.91
CA SER A 163 9.98 3.63 -17.26
C SER A 163 11.01 4.24 -18.22
N ARG A 164 12.08 4.83 -17.68
CA ARG A 164 13.21 5.37 -18.46
C ARG A 164 14.22 4.30 -18.87
N GLY A 165 14.10 3.09 -18.33
CA GLY A 165 14.98 1.97 -18.61
C GLY A 165 14.67 1.29 -19.95
N TRP A 166 15.70 0.79 -20.61
CA TRP A 166 15.59 -0.11 -21.74
C TRP A 166 16.55 -1.30 -21.57
N TYR A 167 16.15 -2.45 -22.07
CA TYR A 167 16.84 -3.72 -21.91
C TYR A 167 17.31 -4.24 -23.27
N CYS A 168 18.56 -4.69 -23.33
CA CYS A 168 19.11 -5.38 -24.49
C CYS A 168 19.12 -6.90 -24.23
N ALA A 169 18.34 -7.65 -25.00
CA ALA A 169 18.26 -9.10 -24.83
C ALA A 169 19.54 -9.84 -25.21
N ARG A 170 20.44 -9.22 -26.00
CA ARG A 170 21.71 -9.82 -26.42
C ARG A 170 22.80 -9.71 -25.35
N CYS A 171 22.90 -8.55 -24.70
CA CYS A 171 23.88 -8.29 -23.65
C CYS A 171 23.36 -8.68 -22.26
N ALA A 172 22.04 -8.90 -22.13
CA ALA A 172 21.36 -9.11 -20.86
C ALA A 172 21.57 -7.96 -19.84
N THR A 173 21.86 -6.76 -20.33
CA THR A 173 22.07 -5.55 -19.54
C THR A 173 20.91 -4.58 -19.70
N VAL A 174 20.68 -3.81 -18.64
CA VAL A 174 19.72 -2.69 -18.64
C VAL A 174 20.50 -1.40 -18.71
N HIS A 175 19.92 -0.42 -19.38
CA HIS A 175 20.47 0.92 -19.51
C HIS A 175 19.37 1.93 -19.24
N PHE A 176 19.76 3.11 -18.77
CA PHE A 176 18.85 4.24 -18.66
C PHE A 176 18.96 5.13 -19.89
N ARG A 177 17.88 5.85 -20.20
CA ARG A 177 17.98 7.03 -21.07
C ARG A 177 18.92 8.06 -20.43
N ALA A 178 19.65 8.80 -21.27
CA ALA A 178 20.58 9.82 -20.81
C ALA A 178 19.87 10.86 -19.94
N ALA A 179 20.23 10.92 -18.66
CA ALA A 179 19.75 11.91 -17.70
C ALA A 179 20.79 12.06 -16.57
N ALA A 180 20.85 13.26 -15.98
CA ALA A 180 21.90 13.62 -15.02
C ALA A 180 21.80 12.89 -13.66
N ASP A 181 20.62 12.34 -13.36
CA ASP A 181 20.28 11.65 -12.12
C ASP A 181 20.57 10.15 -12.13
N VAL A 182 21.02 9.61 -13.28
CA VAL A 182 21.16 8.16 -13.48
C VAL A 182 22.53 7.77 -14.06
N PRO A 183 23.07 6.61 -13.63
CA PRO A 183 24.33 6.12 -14.15
C PRO A 183 24.25 5.85 -15.66
N GLN A 184 25.24 6.37 -16.38
CA GLN A 184 25.41 6.14 -17.82
C GLN A 184 26.32 4.93 -18.01
N GLY A 185 25.76 3.81 -18.46
CA GLY A 185 26.53 2.58 -18.68
C GLY A 185 25.65 1.32 -18.73
N PRO A 186 26.25 0.15 -19.01
CA PRO A 186 25.59 -1.14 -18.84
C PRO A 186 25.40 -1.46 -17.36
N LEU A 187 24.15 -1.66 -16.95
CA LEU A 187 23.82 -2.11 -15.59
C LEU A 187 23.38 -3.58 -15.61
N PRO A 188 23.87 -4.39 -14.66
CA PRO A 188 23.28 -5.70 -14.41
C PRO A 188 21.89 -5.56 -13.81
N LEU A 189 21.02 -6.55 -14.05
CA LEU A 189 19.62 -6.54 -13.61
C LEU A 189 19.45 -6.26 -12.10
N GLY A 190 20.29 -6.86 -11.27
CA GLY A 190 20.24 -6.67 -9.82
C GLY A 190 20.56 -5.24 -9.37
N GLU A 191 21.46 -4.54 -10.07
CA GLU A 191 21.83 -3.17 -9.76
C GLU A 191 20.78 -2.18 -10.25
N PHE A 192 20.24 -2.41 -11.46
CA PHE A 192 19.07 -1.67 -11.95
C PHE A 192 17.91 -1.75 -10.95
N ARG A 193 17.58 -2.96 -10.48
CA ARG A 193 16.54 -3.17 -9.47
C ARG A 193 16.82 -2.41 -8.18
N ARG A 194 18.07 -2.43 -7.70
CA ARG A 194 18.48 -1.71 -6.50
C ARG A 194 18.27 -0.20 -6.63
N LEU A 195 18.59 0.37 -7.78
CA LEU A 195 18.40 1.81 -8.05
C LEU A 195 16.91 2.17 -8.13
N VAL A 196 16.13 1.40 -8.90
CA VAL A 196 14.68 1.61 -9.03
C VAL A 196 13.97 1.50 -7.68
N TRP A 197 14.29 0.45 -6.92
CA TRP A 197 13.70 0.25 -5.59
C TRP A 197 14.22 1.28 -4.58
N GLY A 198 15.48 1.70 -4.69
CA GLY A 198 16.04 2.76 -3.88
C GLY A 198 15.32 4.10 -4.06
N ALA A 199 15.03 4.48 -5.31
CA ALA A 199 14.24 5.67 -5.61
C ALA A 199 12.83 5.61 -5.01
N GLY A 200 12.24 4.42 -4.88
CA GLY A 200 10.94 4.23 -4.23
C GLY A 200 10.96 4.00 -2.72
N GLY A 201 12.13 4.06 -2.07
CA GLY A 201 12.27 3.79 -0.63
C GLY A 201 12.20 2.29 -0.26
N TYR A 202 12.44 1.39 -1.22
CA TYR A 202 12.46 -0.07 -1.05
C TYR A 202 13.88 -0.67 -1.09
N ALA A 203 14.91 0.13 -0.84
CA ALA A 203 16.32 -0.28 -0.96
C ALA A 203 16.68 -1.48 -0.06
N ASP A 204 16.07 -1.57 1.12
CA ASP A 204 16.26 -2.63 2.10
C ASP A 204 15.74 -3.99 1.63
N LEU A 205 14.72 -3.99 0.75
CA LEU A 205 14.16 -5.19 0.14
C LEU A 205 15.01 -5.68 -1.04
N ALA A 206 15.69 -4.77 -1.74
CA ALA A 206 16.57 -5.13 -2.86
C ALA A 206 17.78 -5.96 -2.41
N GLY A 207 18.27 -5.73 -1.19
CA GLY A 207 19.39 -6.49 -0.61
C GLY A 207 19.01 -7.91 -0.13
N ARG A 208 17.73 -8.18 0.16
CA ARG A 208 17.26 -9.48 0.65
C ARG A 208 17.02 -10.53 -0.44
N TYR A 209 16.94 -10.10 -1.71
CA TYR A 209 16.87 -11.01 -2.85
C TYR A 209 18.26 -11.12 -3.49
N PRO A 210 19.03 -12.19 -3.21
CA PRO A 210 20.32 -12.38 -3.83
C PRO A 210 20.18 -12.65 -5.33
N ARG A 211 21.28 -12.34 -6.03
CA ARG A 211 21.48 -12.49 -7.48
C ARG A 211 21.17 -13.93 -7.89
N GLY A 212 20.17 -14.10 -8.76
CA GLY A 212 20.09 -15.29 -9.62
C GLY A 212 21.16 -15.24 -10.69
#